data_AF-A0A522ZKI9-F1
#
_entry.id   AF-A0A522ZKI9-F1
#
_cell.length_a   1.000
_cell.length_b   1.000
_cell.length_c   1.000
_cell.angle_alpha   90.00
_cell.angle_beta   90.00
_cell.angle_gamma   90.00
#
_symmetry.space_group_name_H-M   'P 1'
#
loop_
_entity.id
_entity.type
_entity.pdbx_description
1 polymer ?
#
loop_
_entity_poly.entity_id
_entity_poly.type
_entity_poly.pdbx_seq_one_letter_code
_entity_poly.pdbx_strand_id
1 'polypeptide(L)' 'MLKFTNIAIVAALGLGVAACGNNPTDRALTGGAIGAGTGAVVGSTMGAPVAGAVVGGLGGAAIGAATTPRNDYGYYR' A
#
# COMPACT_ATOMS: atom_id res chain seq x y z
N MET A 1 -2.85 19.38 15.08
CA MET A 1 -3.05 18.98 13.67
C MET A 1 -1.73 18.79 12.90
N LEU A 2 -0.72 19.67 13.01
CA LEU A 2 0.54 19.52 12.26
C LEU A 2 1.42 18.28 12.62
N LYS A 3 1.33 17.77 13.86
CA LYS A 3 2.14 16.64 14.35
C LYS A 3 1.82 15.32 13.63
N PHE A 4 0.55 15.11 13.28
CA PHE A 4 0.09 13.91 12.55
C PHE A 4 0.52 13.92 11.09
N THR A 5 0.58 15.10 10.47
CA THR A 5 1.08 15.26 9.10
C THR A 5 2.54 14.81 9.01
N ASN A 6 3.39 15.17 9.98
CA ASN A 6 4.78 14.74 9.99
C ASN A 6 4.92 13.21 10.16
N ILE A 7 4.10 12.60 11.01
CA ILE A 7 4.09 11.14 11.18
C ILE A 7 3.62 10.45 9.90
N ALA A 8 2.58 10.96 9.25
CA ALA A 8 2.09 10.45 7.98
C ALA A 8 3.15 10.56 6.87
N ILE A 9 3.90 11.66 6.83
CA ILE A 9 5.00 11.86 5.87
C ILE A 9 6.13 10.87 6.13
N VAL A 10 6.56 10.70 7.39
CA VAL A 10 7.62 9.73 7.77
C VAL A 10 7.17 8.30 7.50
N ALA A 11 5.91 7.96 7.77
CA ALA A 11 5.33 6.67 7.44
C ALA A 11 5.28 6.45 5.92
N ALA A 12 4.84 7.44 5.13
CA ALA A 12 4.81 7.37 3.67
C ALA A 12 6.21 7.23 3.07
N LEU A 13 7.21 7.92 3.62
CA LEU A 13 8.62 7.76 3.25
C LEU A 13 9.10 6.35 3.58
N GLY A 14 8.87 5.85 4.81
CA GLY A 14 9.25 4.50 5.22
C GLY A 14 8.58 3.38 4.41
N LEU A 15 7.29 3.55 4.09
CA LEU A 15 6.54 2.68 3.19
C LEU A 15 7.06 2.77 1.74
N GLY A 16 7.51 3.94 1.30
CA GLY A 16 8.17 4.14 0.01
C GLY A 16 9.52 3.40 -0.08
N VAL A 17 10.30 3.37 1.01
CA VAL A 17 11.53 2.57 1.09
C VAL A 17 11.23 1.08 1.13
N ALA A 18 10.21 0.65 1.88
CA ALA A 18 9.76 -0.76 1.91
C ALA A 18 9.18 -1.22 0.56
N ALA A 19 8.50 -0.32 -0.15
CA ALA A 19 8.04 -0.55 -1.52
C ALA A 19 9.23 -0.69 -2.48
N CYS A 20 10.41 -0.15 -2.19
CA CYS A 20 11.62 -0.39 -3.01
C CYS A 20 12.08 -1.86 -2.98
N GLY A 21 11.49 -2.70 -2.13
CA GLY A 21 11.62 -4.15 -2.19
C GLY A 21 11.27 -4.68 -3.59
N ASN A 22 12.16 -5.52 -4.12
CA ASN A 22 11.96 -6.16 -5.42
C ASN A 22 10.92 -7.30 -5.40
N ASN A 23 10.38 -7.63 -4.23
CA ASN A 23 9.50 -8.77 -4.08
C ASN A 23 8.04 -8.36 -4.32
N PRO A 24 7.29 -9.15 -5.10
CA PRO A 24 5.89 -8.86 -5.39
C PRO A 24 5.00 -8.87 -4.15
N THR A 25 5.36 -9.72 -3.19
CA THR A 25 4.65 -9.85 -1.91
C THR A 25 4.76 -8.57 -1.06
N ASP A 26 5.95 -7.97 -0.94
CA ASP A 26 6.14 -6.75 -0.15
C ASP A 26 5.36 -5.56 -0.74
N ARG A 27 5.38 -5.40 -2.06
CA ARG A 27 4.60 -4.35 -2.74
C ARG A 27 3.09 -4.59 -2.66
N ALA A 28 2.64 -5.85 -2.72
CA ALA A 28 1.23 -6.19 -2.53
C ALA A 28 0.77 -5.93 -1.09
N LEU A 29 1.55 -6.33 -0.08
CA LEU A 29 1.19 -6.08 1.32
C LEU A 29 1.16 -4.59 1.65
N THR A 30 2.18 -3.84 1.22
CA THR A 30 2.24 -2.39 1.46
C THR A 30 1.14 -1.65 0.69
N GLY A 31 0.93 -1.95 -0.59
CA GLY A 31 -0.16 -1.40 -1.38
C GLY A 31 -1.53 -1.70 -0.79
N GLY A 32 -1.74 -2.92 -0.30
CA GLY A 32 -2.99 -3.33 0.35
C GLY A 32 -3.20 -2.68 1.72
N ALA A 33 -2.16 -2.57 2.55
CA ALA A 33 -2.27 -1.89 3.85
C ALA A 33 -2.60 -0.40 3.68
N ILE A 34 -1.93 0.27 2.74
CA ILE A 34 -2.17 1.69 2.44
C ILE A 34 -3.58 1.86 1.88
N GLY A 35 -3.94 1.08 0.86
CA GLY A 35 -5.24 1.14 0.22
C GLY A 35 -6.39 0.81 1.17
N ALA A 36 -6.20 -0.10 2.13
CA ALA A 36 -7.18 -0.38 3.17
C ALA A 36 -7.32 0.79 4.14
N GLY A 37 -6.21 1.43 4.53
CA GLY A 37 -6.24 2.61 5.41
C GLY A 37 -6.94 3.80 4.78
N THR A 38 -6.55 4.19 3.56
CA THR A 38 -7.22 5.28 2.83
C THR A 38 -8.65 4.91 2.46
N GLY A 39 -8.89 3.67 2.04
CA GLY A 39 -10.21 3.14 1.74
C GLY A 39 -11.15 3.17 2.94
N ALA A 40 -10.66 2.87 4.14
CA ALA A 40 -11.44 2.97 5.38
C ALA A 40 -11.82 4.43 5.69
N VAL A 41 -10.87 5.36 5.55
CA VAL A 41 -11.11 6.78 5.80
C VAL A 41 -12.14 7.34 4.82
N VAL A 42 -12.00 7.05 3.52
CA VAL A 42 -12.97 7.50 2.51
C VAL A 42 -14.29 6.75 2.64
N GLY A 43 -14.27 5.44 2.88
CA GLY A 43 -15.49 4.66 3.10
C GLY A 43 -16.28 5.10 4.32
N SER A 44 -15.59 5.63 5.35
CA SER A 44 -16.24 6.17 6.55
C SER A 44 -17.10 7.41 6.26
N THR A 45 -16.74 8.22 5.25
CA THR A 45 -17.55 9.40 4.84
C THR A 45 -18.83 9.00 4.11
N MET A 46 -18.84 7.80 3.52
CA MET A 46 -19.98 7.20 2.83
C MET A 46 -20.81 6.25 3.74
N GLY A 47 -20.46 6.15 5.02
CA GLY A 47 -21.11 5.25 5.98
C GLY A 47 -20.74 3.76 5.83
N ALA A 48 -19.76 3.43 4.99
CA ALA A 48 -19.32 2.07 4.70
C ALA A 48 -17.79 1.92 4.84
N PRO A 49 -17.23 2.10 6.06
CA PRO A 49 -15.78 2.07 6.29
C PRO A 49 -15.16 0.72 5.96
N VAL A 50 -15.84 -0.38 6.31
CA VAL A 50 -15.34 -1.74 6.04
C VAL A 50 -15.32 -2.04 4.55
N ALA A 51 -16.37 -1.65 3.81
CA ALA A 51 -16.42 -1.84 2.37
C ALA A 51 -15.31 -1.05 1.67
N GLY A 52 -15.10 0.21 2.07
CA GLY A 52 -14.01 1.04 1.54
C GLY A 52 -12.63 0.45 1.86
N ALA A 53 -12.43 -0.07 3.07
CA ALA A 53 -11.18 -0.71 3.47
C ALA A 53 -10.90 -1.99 2.68
N VAL A 54 -11.93 -2.82 2.45
CA VAL A 54 -11.79 -4.07 1.69
C VAL A 54 -11.49 -3.78 0.22
N VAL A 55 -12.25 -2.88 -0.41
CA VAL A 55 -12.04 -2.50 -1.82
C VAL A 55 -10.69 -1.83 -2.01
N GLY A 56 -10.35 -0.87 -1.15
CA GLY A 56 -9.06 -0.18 -1.20
C GLY A 56 -7.88 -1.12 -0.91
N GLY A 57 -8.03 -2.06 0.04
CA GLY A 57 -7.00 -3.03 0.37
C GLY A 57 -6.76 -4.06 -0.72
N LEU A 58 -7.83 -4.63 -1.28
CA LEU A 58 -7.71 -5.57 -2.39
C LEU A 58 -7.17 -4.88 -3.65
N GLY A 59 -7.68 -3.69 -3.99
CA GLY A 59 -7.21 -2.92 -5.13
C GLY A 59 -5.75 -2.50 -4.97
N GLY A 60 -5.39 -1.96 -3.81
CA GLY A 60 -4.02 -1.57 -3.49
C GLY A 60 -3.04 -2.73 -3.52
N ALA A 61 -3.44 -3.92 -3.04
CA ALA A 61 -2.62 -5.12 -3.11
C ALA A 61 -2.43 -5.63 -4.53
N ALA A 62 -3.50 -5.64 -5.33
CA ALA A 62 -3.45 -6.05 -6.73
C ALA A 62 -2.55 -5.13 -7.55
N ILE A 63 -2.68 -3.81 -7.37
CA ILE A 63 -1.84 -2.82 -8.05
C ILE A 63 -0.38 -2.95 -7.58
N GLY A 64 -0.15 -3.13 -6.28
CA GLY A 64 1.19 -3.34 -5.72
C GLY A 64 1.86 -4.58 -6.29
N ALA A 65 1.15 -5.70 -6.38
CA ALA A 65 1.64 -6.92 -7.03
C ALA A 65 1.92 -6.70 -8.53
N ALA A 66 1.01 -6.05 -9.25
CA ALA A 66 1.09 -5.84 -10.69
C ALA A 66 2.22 -4.89 -11.11
N THR A 67 2.52 -3.87 -10.30
CA THR A 67 3.59 -2.90 -10.56
C THR A 67 4.97 -3.40 -10.14
N THR A 68 5.05 -4.58 -9.53
CA THR A 68 6.35 -5.13 -9.12
C THR A 68 7.23 -5.37 -10.34
N PRO A 69 8.47 -4.84 -10.36
CA PRO A 69 9.43 -5.17 -11.40
C PRO A 69 9.63 -6.68 -11.46
N ARG A 70 9.35 -7.29 -12.61
CA ARG A 70 9.79 -8.66 -12.87
C ARG A 70 11.29 -8.59 -13.09
N ASN A 71 12.08 -8.70 -12.03
CA ASN A 71 13.49 -8.87 -12.21
C ASN A 71 13.76 -10.31 -12.64
N ASP A 72 14.22 -10.46 -13.88
CA ASP A 72 14.93 -11.61 -14.44
C ASP A 72 16.22 -11.92 -13.65
N TYR A 73 16.14 -12.06 -12.33
CA TYR A 73 17.24 -12.54 -11.47
C TYR A 73 17.33 -14.08 -11.45
N GLY A 74 16.74 -14.75 -12.44
CA GLY A 74 16.92 -16.19 -12.67
C GLY A 74 18.21 -16.54 -13.42
N TYR A 75 19.00 -15.56 -13.87
CA TYR A 75 20.22 -15.79 -14.68
C TYR A 75 21.55 -15.52 -13.94
N TYR A 76 21.51 -15.29 -12.62
CA TYR A 76 22.71 -15.11 -11.78
C TYR A 76 22.67 -16.05 -10.57
N ARG A 77 22.47 -17.35 -10.82
CA ARG A 77 22.70 -18.41 -9.83
C ARG A 77 23.53 -19.53 -10.46
#